data_AF-A0A7J9P8I1-F1
#
_entry.id   AF-A0A7J9P8I1-F1
#
_cell.length_a   1.000
_cell.length_b   1.000
_cell.length_c   1.000
_cell.angle_alpha   90.00
_cell.angle_beta   90.00
_cell.angle_gamma   90.00
#
_symmetry.space_group_name_H-M   'P 1'
#
loop_
_entity.id
_entity.type
_entity.pdbx_description
1 polymer ?
#
loop_
_entity_poly.entity_id
_entity_poly.type
_entity_poly.pdbx_seq_one_letter_code
_entity_poly.pdbx_strand_id
1 'polypeptide(L)'
;MIRVIGVIGRKDTGKTGLIANILKNLNGMSVATVKNSHMDIDVDSQNTDSYKLKQLADTSIFVTNKGSAFYYDRMHLKDILAKLDCDLVIVEGFKEDLIELNIPKILVTEGGRGAELKDNQTIMVIDDFKYDIDEVTAQVLEKAIVPSYNLNCGHCGYNCKGFANLLALGEVKWNKCVMSTGLKLIVDGKTIPVNPFVSDVIKNTIKGIVGTLKGTENPETISIKIEKK
;
A
#
# COMPACT_ATOMS: atom_id res chain seq x y z
N MET A 1 -5.56 8.28 3.26
CA MET A 1 -4.86 7.17 3.97
C MET A 1 -4.73 6.03 3.01
N ILE A 2 -3.53 5.51 2.83
CA ILE A 2 -3.27 4.45 1.86
C ILE A 2 -3.74 3.08 2.37
N ARG A 3 -4.57 2.40 1.60
CA ARG A 3 -4.88 0.98 1.80
C ARG A 3 -4.09 0.14 0.82
N VAL A 4 -3.72 -1.08 1.20
CA VAL A 4 -2.84 -1.94 0.40
C VAL A 4 -3.39 -3.35 0.34
N ILE A 5 -3.29 -3.96 -0.83
CA ILE A 5 -3.62 -5.36 -1.08
C ILE A 5 -2.61 -5.98 -2.04
N GLY A 6 -2.29 -7.25 -1.84
CA GLY A 6 -1.40 -8.02 -2.71
C GLY A 6 -2.14 -8.83 -3.78
N VAL A 7 -1.47 -9.06 -4.90
CA VAL A 7 -1.86 -10.04 -5.92
C VAL A 7 -0.63 -10.89 -6.22
N ILE A 8 -0.69 -12.17 -5.87
CA ILE A 8 0.43 -13.12 -5.98
C ILE A 8 0.06 -14.29 -6.87
N GLY A 9 1.08 -14.99 -7.35
CA GLY A 9 0.94 -16.14 -8.25
C GLY A 9 2.29 -16.53 -8.86
N ARG A 10 2.31 -17.58 -9.68
CA ARG A 10 3.49 -17.92 -10.49
C ARG A 10 3.58 -16.99 -11.70
N LYS A 11 4.69 -17.06 -12.45
CA LYS A 11 4.85 -16.28 -13.69
C LYS A 11 3.75 -16.68 -14.68
N ASP A 12 3.25 -15.72 -15.46
CA ASP A 12 2.29 -15.92 -16.55
C ASP A 12 0.89 -16.45 -16.17
N THR A 13 0.52 -16.44 -14.88
CA THR A 13 -0.84 -16.82 -14.41
C THR A 13 -1.92 -15.74 -14.59
N GLY A 14 -1.67 -14.66 -15.34
CA GLY A 14 -2.67 -13.62 -15.60
C GLY A 14 -2.80 -12.48 -14.56
N LYS A 15 -1.96 -12.42 -13.52
CA LYS A 15 -1.99 -11.35 -12.48
C LYS A 15 -2.17 -9.93 -13.03
N THR A 16 -1.35 -9.53 -14.02
CA THR A 16 -1.44 -8.19 -14.63
C THR A 16 -2.82 -7.92 -15.23
N GLY A 17 -3.42 -8.93 -15.89
CA GLY A 17 -4.76 -8.82 -16.46
C GLY A 17 -5.83 -8.64 -15.39
N LEU A 18 -5.73 -9.39 -14.28
CA LEU A 18 -6.63 -9.25 -13.14
C LEU A 18 -6.56 -7.83 -12.56
N ILE A 19 -5.35 -7.33 -12.32
CA ILE A 19 -5.14 -5.97 -11.80
C ILE A 19 -5.72 -4.94 -12.76
N ALA A 20 -5.49 -5.07 -14.07
CA ALA A 20 -6.07 -4.17 -15.06
C ALA A 20 -7.61 -4.17 -15.04
N ASN A 21 -8.25 -5.33 -14.85
CA ASN A 21 -9.70 -5.44 -14.75
C ASN A 21 -10.23 -4.83 -13.44
N ILE A 22 -9.52 -5.00 -12.32
CA ILE A 22 -9.87 -4.33 -11.05
C ILE A 22 -9.80 -2.81 -11.24
N LEU A 23 -8.72 -2.29 -11.80
CA LEU A 23 -8.53 -0.85 -12.02
C LEU A 23 -9.64 -0.23 -12.86
N LYS A 24 -10.15 -0.93 -13.88
CA LYS A 24 -11.27 -0.47 -14.72
C LYS A 24 -12.62 -0.42 -13.99
N ASN A 25 -12.78 -1.20 -12.92
CA ASN A 25 -14.02 -1.26 -12.14
C ASN A 25 -13.99 -0.38 -10.89
N LEU A 26 -12.82 0.17 -10.53
CA LEU A 26 -12.69 1.15 -9.45
C LEU A 26 -13.07 2.55 -9.94
N ASN A 27 -13.87 3.27 -9.16
CA ASN A 27 -14.30 4.63 -9.44
C ASN A 27 -14.15 5.52 -8.18
N GLY A 28 -13.82 6.79 -8.38
CA GLY A 28 -13.82 7.79 -7.29
C GLY A 28 -12.69 7.65 -6.27
N MET A 29 -11.58 7.00 -6.62
CA MET A 29 -10.42 6.84 -5.75
C MET A 29 -9.11 6.85 -6.52
N SER A 30 -8.06 7.38 -5.89
CA SER A 30 -6.70 7.37 -6.42
C SER A 30 -6.05 6.01 -6.16
N VAL A 31 -5.48 5.41 -7.22
CA VAL A 31 -4.90 4.06 -7.13
C VAL A 31 -3.49 4.05 -7.69
N ALA A 32 -2.56 3.42 -6.96
CA ALA A 32 -1.22 3.12 -7.44
C ALA A 32 -1.03 1.60 -7.59
N THR A 33 -0.19 1.20 -8.55
CA THR A 33 0.24 -0.19 -8.70
C THR A 33 1.73 -0.31 -8.42
N VAL A 34 2.11 -1.35 -7.68
CA VAL A 34 3.52 -1.66 -7.39
C VAL A 34 3.81 -3.05 -7.90
N LYS A 35 4.80 -3.22 -8.78
CA LYS A 35 5.14 -4.50 -9.37
C LYS A 35 6.57 -4.89 -9.04
N ASN A 36 6.77 -6.09 -8.50
CA ASN A 36 8.10 -6.69 -8.41
C ASN A 36 8.37 -7.53 -9.66
N SER A 37 9.39 -7.16 -10.44
CA SER A 37 9.89 -7.96 -11.56
C SER A 37 11.23 -8.59 -11.19
N HIS A 38 11.42 -9.87 -11.51
CA HIS A 38 12.72 -10.55 -11.38
C HIS A 38 13.64 -10.33 -12.58
N MET A 39 13.14 -9.69 -13.65
CA MET A 39 13.97 -9.27 -14.77
C MET A 39 14.51 -7.88 -14.48
N ASP A 40 15.81 -7.67 -14.72
CA ASP A 40 16.39 -6.34 -14.80
C ASP A 40 15.69 -5.59 -15.94
N ILE A 41 14.76 -4.70 -15.57
CA ILE A 41 14.15 -3.79 -16.51
C ILE A 41 15.11 -2.61 -16.58
N ASP A 42 15.98 -2.60 -17.58
CA ASP A 42 16.74 -1.41 -17.95
C ASP A 42 15.73 -0.41 -18.55
N VAL A 43 15.20 0.46 -17.68
CA VAL A 43 14.30 1.56 -18.08
C VAL A 43 15.10 2.66 -18.83
N ASP A 44 16.43 2.58 -18.82
CA ASP A 44 17.34 3.52 -19.48
C ASP A 44 18.48 2.77 -20.19
N SER A 45 19.05 3.38 -21.23
CA SER A 45 20.14 2.81 -22.02
C SER A 45 21.50 3.14 -21.40
N GLN A 46 22.39 2.15 -21.28
CA GLN A 46 23.67 2.25 -20.54
C GLN A 46 24.67 3.35 -20.99
N ASN A 47 24.40 4.03 -22.11
CA ASN A 47 25.28 5.05 -22.68
C ASN A 47 24.71 6.49 -22.64
N THR A 48 23.58 6.70 -21.96
CA THR A 48 22.98 8.03 -21.83
C THR A 48 23.53 8.80 -20.63
N ASP A 49 23.45 10.12 -20.66
CA ASP A 49 23.82 10.94 -19.49
C ASP A 49 22.86 10.68 -18.31
N SER A 50 21.61 10.32 -18.59
CA SER A 50 20.64 9.88 -17.60
C SER A 50 21.07 8.60 -16.87
N TYR A 51 21.70 7.65 -17.56
CA TYR A 51 22.27 6.45 -16.95
C TYR A 51 23.43 6.79 -16.00
N LYS A 52 24.31 7.72 -16.38
CA LYS A 52 25.40 8.18 -15.50
C LYS A 52 24.88 8.84 -14.24
N LEU A 53 23.87 9.71 -14.35
CA LEU A 53 23.26 10.39 -13.20
C LEU A 53 22.61 9.39 -12.23
N LYS A 54 21.95 8.34 -12.76
CA LYS A 54 21.36 7.26 -11.95
C LYS A 54 22.40 6.53 -11.10
N GLN A 55 23.65 6.40 -11.56
CA GLN A 55 24.71 5.73 -10.79
C GLN A 55 25.34 6.60 -9.71
N LEU A 56 25.15 7.93 -9.76
CA LEU A 56 25.85 8.88 -8.90
C LEU A 56 24.95 9.56 -7.87
N ALA A 57 23.63 9.43 -7.99
CA ALA A 57 22.66 10.07 -7.10
C ALA A 57 21.72 9.03 -6.47
N ASP A 58 21.38 9.20 -5.19
CA ASP A 58 20.40 8.38 -4.46
C ASP A 58 19.00 8.42 -5.09
N THR A 59 18.72 9.47 -5.87
CA THR A 59 17.46 9.65 -6.60
C THR A 59 17.71 10.47 -7.86
N SER A 60 17.19 10.00 -8.99
CA SER A 60 17.20 10.73 -10.27
C SER A 60 15.78 10.92 -10.79
N ILE A 61 15.45 12.12 -11.23
CA ILE A 61 14.12 12.47 -11.76
C ILE A 61 14.27 12.96 -13.19
N PHE A 62 13.58 12.31 -14.12
CA PHE A 62 13.53 12.70 -15.52
C PHE A 62 12.15 13.24 -15.85
N VAL A 63 12.09 14.41 -16.48
CA VAL A 63 10.85 15.06 -16.89
C VAL A 63 10.85 15.19 -18.40
N THR A 64 9.78 14.72 -19.03
CA THR A 64 9.57 14.79 -20.48
C THR A 64 8.19 15.39 -20.77
N ASN A 65 7.94 15.76 -22.03
CA ASN A 65 6.61 16.21 -22.48
C ASN A 65 5.50 15.15 -22.30
N LYS A 66 5.86 13.87 -22.08
CA LYS A 66 4.91 12.77 -21.89
C LYS A 66 4.69 12.40 -20.42
N GLY A 67 5.49 12.96 -19.50
CA GLY A 67 5.44 12.65 -18.07
C GLY A 67 6.81 12.58 -17.42
N SER A 68 6.80 12.14 -16.17
CA SER A 68 7.99 12.09 -15.30
C SER A 68 8.31 10.66 -14.88
N ALA A 69 9.61 10.35 -14.76
CA ALA A 69 10.12 9.09 -14.24
C ALA A 69 11.01 9.34 -13.03
N PHE A 70 10.73 8.65 -11.94
CA PHE A 70 11.50 8.71 -10.70
C PHE A 70 12.30 7.43 -10.57
N TYR A 71 13.60 7.57 -10.42
CA TYR A 71 14.53 6.47 -10.27
C TYR A 71 15.09 6.47 -8.86
N TYR A 72 14.94 5.31 -8.22
CA TYR A 72 15.50 4.96 -6.94
C TYR A 72 16.27 3.66 -7.10
N ASP A 73 17.23 3.42 -6.21
CA ASP A 73 17.75 2.07 -5.99
C ASP A 73 16.64 1.12 -5.52
N ARG A 74 16.91 -0.19 -5.60
CA ARG A 74 15.95 -1.22 -5.21
C ARG A 74 15.42 -0.97 -3.80
N MET A 75 14.11 -0.81 -3.69
CA MET A 75 13.43 -0.52 -2.42
C MET A 75 12.66 -1.74 -1.90
N HIS A 76 12.54 -1.86 -0.58
CA HIS A 76 11.53 -2.73 0.03
C HIS A 76 10.15 -2.12 -0.12
N LEU A 77 9.10 -2.95 -0.11
CA LEU A 77 7.72 -2.50 -0.25
C LEU A 77 7.36 -1.42 0.78
N LYS A 78 7.82 -1.53 2.03
CA LYS A 78 7.57 -0.54 3.09
C LYS A 78 8.05 0.87 2.71
N ASP A 79 9.19 0.96 2.01
CA ASP A 79 9.83 2.22 1.64
C ASP A 79 9.18 2.85 0.41
N ILE A 80 8.62 2.00 -0.47
CA ILE A 80 7.76 2.41 -1.60
C ILE A 80 6.45 2.98 -1.05
N LEU A 81 5.77 2.23 -0.18
CA LEU A 81 4.49 2.65 0.42
C LEU A 81 4.60 3.97 1.20
N ALA A 82 5.76 4.26 1.79
CA ALA A 82 6.02 5.52 2.48
C ALA A 82 6.08 6.75 1.55
N LYS A 83 6.30 6.53 0.24
CA LYS A 83 6.42 7.59 -0.79
C LYS A 83 5.14 7.82 -1.59
N LEU A 84 4.17 6.92 -1.50
CA LEU A 84 2.93 6.99 -2.25
C LEU A 84 1.88 7.82 -1.51
N ASP A 85 1.16 8.64 -2.27
CA ASP A 85 -0.01 9.38 -1.79
C ASP A 85 -1.22 9.00 -2.65
N CYS A 86 -1.98 8.02 -2.18
CA CYS A 86 -3.18 7.52 -2.84
C CYS A 86 -4.10 6.80 -1.84
N ASP A 87 -5.30 6.42 -2.29
CA ASP A 87 -6.29 5.73 -1.48
C ASP A 87 -6.07 4.22 -1.44
N LEU A 88 -5.56 3.64 -2.52
CA LEU A 88 -5.31 2.21 -2.66
C LEU A 88 -4.03 1.90 -3.43
N VAL A 89 -3.29 0.90 -2.95
CA VAL A 89 -2.16 0.29 -3.65
C VAL A 89 -2.47 -1.17 -3.93
N ILE A 90 -2.31 -1.57 -5.19
CA ILE A 90 -2.37 -2.97 -5.59
C ILE A 90 -0.94 -3.44 -5.89
N VAL A 91 -0.47 -4.42 -5.13
CA VAL A 91 0.91 -4.91 -5.19
C VAL A 91 0.97 -6.24 -5.96
N GLU A 92 1.58 -6.25 -7.14
CA GLU A 92 1.90 -7.47 -7.88
C GLU A 92 3.26 -8.03 -7.43
N GLY A 93 3.28 -9.22 -6.85
CA GLY A 93 4.52 -9.86 -6.37
C GLY A 93 4.85 -9.53 -4.92
N PHE A 94 6.11 -9.18 -4.61
CA PHE A 94 6.56 -8.84 -3.24
C PHE A 94 6.15 -9.86 -2.16
N LYS A 95 6.17 -11.17 -2.45
CA LYS A 95 5.60 -12.19 -1.56
C LYS A 95 6.12 -12.13 -0.12
N GLU A 96 7.43 -12.00 0.03
CA GLU A 96 8.10 -11.92 1.33
C GLU A 96 7.71 -10.65 2.08
N ASP A 97 7.80 -9.48 1.43
CA ASP A 97 7.40 -8.20 2.03
C ASP A 97 5.90 -8.16 2.39
N LEU A 98 5.02 -8.78 1.58
CA LEU A 98 3.58 -8.89 1.89
C LEU A 98 3.34 -9.73 3.15
N ILE A 99 4.07 -10.84 3.31
CA ILE A 99 4.01 -11.68 4.51
C ILE A 99 4.56 -10.90 5.71
N GLU A 100 5.72 -10.26 5.55
CA GLU A 100 6.34 -9.45 6.61
C GLU A 100 5.37 -8.37 7.08
N LEU A 101 4.76 -7.61 6.18
CA LEU A 101 3.87 -6.50 6.51
C LEU A 101 2.43 -6.92 6.86
N ASN A 102 2.13 -8.23 6.85
CA ASN A 102 0.80 -8.81 7.07
C ASN A 102 -0.27 -8.23 6.12
N ILE A 103 0.10 -8.03 4.84
CA ILE A 103 -0.80 -7.51 3.83
C ILE A 103 -1.62 -8.66 3.23
N PRO A 104 -2.97 -8.58 3.26
CA PRO A 104 -3.83 -9.57 2.62
C PRO A 104 -3.59 -9.63 1.10
N LYS A 105 -3.79 -10.80 0.50
CA LYS A 105 -3.54 -10.99 -0.94
C LYS A 105 -4.55 -11.89 -1.63
N ILE A 106 -4.73 -11.64 -2.93
CA ILE A 106 -5.38 -12.56 -3.87
C ILE A 106 -4.30 -13.47 -4.44
N LEU A 107 -4.57 -14.78 -4.50
CA LEU A 107 -3.71 -15.75 -5.14
C LEU A 107 -4.29 -16.13 -6.51
N VAL A 108 -3.48 -16.02 -7.57
CA VAL A 108 -3.85 -16.42 -8.93
C VAL A 108 -3.07 -17.67 -9.34
N THR A 109 -3.80 -18.73 -9.70
CA THR A 109 -3.28 -20.04 -10.12
C THR A 109 -3.72 -20.40 -11.54
N GLU A 110 -3.09 -21.41 -12.12
CA GLU A 110 -3.40 -21.96 -13.45
C GLU A 110 -3.35 -23.49 -13.37
N GLY A 111 -4.48 -24.17 -13.55
CA GLY A 111 -4.62 -25.60 -13.34
C GLY A 111 -4.11 -26.06 -11.97
N GLY A 112 -4.32 -25.25 -10.92
CA GLY A 112 -3.81 -25.49 -9.57
C GLY A 112 -2.32 -25.19 -9.37
N ARG A 113 -1.56 -24.81 -10.41
CA ARG A 113 -0.17 -24.38 -10.30
C ARG A 113 -0.08 -23.09 -9.49
N GLY A 114 0.70 -23.11 -8.41
CA GLY A 114 0.84 -21.97 -7.49
C GLY A 114 -0.01 -22.08 -6.22
N ALA A 115 -0.82 -23.13 -6.06
CA ALA A 115 -1.63 -23.36 -4.87
C ALA A 115 -0.80 -23.45 -3.57
N GLU A 116 0.48 -23.83 -3.66
CA GLU A 116 1.43 -23.87 -2.54
C GLU A 116 1.72 -22.49 -1.94
N LEU A 117 1.39 -21.41 -2.65
CA LEU A 117 1.57 -20.03 -2.19
C LEU A 117 0.43 -19.55 -1.29
N LYS A 118 -0.63 -20.34 -1.13
CA LYS A 118 -1.77 -20.02 -0.27
C LYS A 118 -1.35 -19.99 1.19
N ASP A 119 -1.82 -18.97 1.91
CA ASP A 119 -1.64 -18.84 3.35
C ASP A 119 -2.89 -18.25 4.03
N ASN A 120 -2.81 -18.02 5.34
CA ASN A 120 -3.92 -17.51 6.16
C ASN A 120 -4.33 -16.05 5.84
N GLN A 121 -3.57 -15.35 5.00
CA GLN A 121 -3.85 -13.97 4.57
C GLN A 121 -4.26 -13.93 3.09
N THR A 122 -4.48 -15.11 2.48
CA THR A 122 -5.04 -15.25 1.15
C THR A 122 -6.55 -15.08 1.21
N ILE A 123 -7.06 -13.97 0.66
CA ILE A 123 -8.48 -13.61 0.75
C ILE A 123 -9.34 -14.31 -0.29
N MET A 124 -8.73 -14.67 -1.42
CA MET A 124 -9.39 -15.26 -2.57
C MET A 124 -8.35 -16.00 -3.41
N VAL A 125 -8.75 -17.14 -3.97
CA VAL A 125 -7.96 -17.90 -4.95
C VAL A 125 -8.70 -17.85 -6.28
N ILE A 126 -8.04 -17.39 -7.33
CA ILE A 126 -8.55 -17.32 -8.69
C ILE A 126 -7.77 -18.32 -9.53
N ASP A 127 -8.44 -19.37 -10.01
CA ASP A 127 -7.84 -20.40 -10.85
C ASP A 127 -8.27 -20.23 -12.31
N ASP A 128 -7.34 -20.42 -13.25
CA ASP A 128 -7.55 -20.30 -14.70
C ASP A 128 -8.20 -18.97 -15.13
N PHE A 129 -7.94 -17.88 -14.41
CA PHE A 129 -8.52 -16.57 -14.71
C PHE A 129 -10.07 -16.55 -14.73
N LYS A 130 -10.71 -17.48 -14.00
CA LYS A 130 -12.16 -17.56 -13.85
C LYS A 130 -12.59 -16.81 -12.59
N TYR A 131 -13.26 -15.68 -12.76
CA TYR A 131 -13.76 -14.86 -11.65
C TYR A 131 -14.89 -13.94 -12.11
N ASP A 132 -15.71 -13.50 -11.14
CA ASP A 132 -16.59 -12.34 -11.28
C ASP A 132 -15.82 -11.08 -10.86
N ILE A 133 -15.74 -10.09 -11.75
CA ILE A 133 -14.95 -8.88 -11.47
C ILE A 133 -15.57 -8.00 -10.39
N ASP A 134 -16.90 -8.00 -10.23
CA ASP A 134 -17.57 -7.23 -9.20
C ASP A 134 -17.29 -7.83 -7.82
N GLU A 135 -17.31 -9.17 -7.72
CA GLU A 135 -16.95 -9.89 -6.49
C GLU A 135 -15.48 -9.64 -6.11
N VAL A 136 -14.55 -9.76 -7.07
CA VAL A 136 -13.13 -9.49 -6.83
C VAL A 136 -12.92 -8.06 -6.35
N THR A 137 -13.56 -7.09 -7.00
CA THR A 137 -13.42 -5.67 -6.65
C THR A 137 -13.99 -5.39 -5.25
N ALA A 138 -15.12 -6.00 -4.90
CA ALA A 138 -15.68 -5.91 -3.55
C ALA A 138 -14.72 -6.47 -2.50
N GLN A 139 -14.14 -7.66 -2.73
CA GLN A 139 -13.13 -8.24 -1.83
C GLN A 139 -11.89 -7.35 -1.71
N VAL A 140 -11.43 -6.73 -2.80
CA VAL A 140 -10.32 -5.78 -2.75
C VAL A 140 -10.63 -4.61 -1.80
N LEU A 141 -11.81 -4.01 -1.93
CA LEU A 141 -12.22 -2.86 -1.11
C LEU A 141 -12.46 -3.23 0.36
N GLU A 142 -12.96 -4.43 0.64
CA GLU A 142 -13.22 -4.90 2.00
C GLU A 142 -11.97 -5.38 2.74
N LYS A 143 -10.96 -5.88 2.01
CA LYS A 143 -9.80 -6.56 2.60
C LYS A 143 -8.50 -5.78 2.47
N ALA A 144 -8.44 -4.72 1.65
CA ALA A 144 -7.28 -3.83 1.64
C ALA A 144 -7.12 -3.12 2.99
N ILE A 145 -5.90 -3.12 3.54
CA ILE A 145 -5.61 -2.58 4.88
C ILE A 145 -4.72 -1.35 4.84
N VAL A 146 -4.83 -0.50 5.87
CA VAL A 146 -3.74 0.44 6.18
C VAL A 146 -2.56 -0.38 6.74
N PRO A 147 -1.35 -0.30 6.14
CA PRO A 147 -0.20 -1.06 6.61
C PRO A 147 0.09 -0.75 8.06
N SER A 148 0.13 -1.79 8.88
CA SER A 148 0.35 -1.66 10.32
C SER A 148 1.83 -1.65 10.71
N TYR A 149 2.73 -1.91 9.76
CA TYR A 149 4.18 -1.98 9.96
C TYR A 149 4.60 -2.81 11.19
N ASN A 150 3.86 -3.89 11.47
CA ASN A 150 4.10 -4.81 12.59
C ASN A 150 4.16 -4.17 13.97
N LEU A 151 3.43 -3.08 14.18
CA LEU A 151 3.42 -2.36 15.44
C LEU A 151 2.93 -3.18 16.64
N ASN A 152 2.09 -4.20 16.40
CA ASN A 152 1.58 -5.14 17.42
C ASN A 152 1.04 -4.44 18.70
N CYS A 153 0.43 -3.26 18.55
CA CYS A 153 0.02 -2.42 19.68
C CYS A 153 -1.11 -3.00 20.55
N GLY A 154 -1.88 -3.97 20.04
CA GLY A 154 -2.97 -4.60 20.78
C GLY A 154 -4.26 -3.78 20.93
N HIS A 155 -4.31 -2.53 20.45
CA HIS A 155 -5.50 -1.67 20.62
C HIS A 155 -6.77 -2.20 19.94
N CYS A 156 -6.65 -3.03 18.91
CA CYS A 156 -7.78 -3.69 18.27
C CYS A 156 -8.15 -5.05 18.89
N GLY A 157 -7.44 -5.48 19.94
CA GLY A 157 -7.60 -6.78 20.59
C GLY A 157 -6.73 -7.90 20.02
N TYR A 158 -5.88 -7.60 19.03
CA TYR A 158 -5.05 -8.61 18.35
C TYR A 158 -3.63 -8.08 18.09
N ASN A 159 -2.69 -8.98 17.84
CA ASN A 159 -1.44 -8.64 17.16
C ASN A 159 -1.71 -8.44 15.64
N CYS A 160 -0.77 -7.81 14.93
CA CYS A 160 -0.97 -7.43 13.52
C CYS A 160 -1.24 -8.64 12.61
N LYS A 161 -0.53 -9.74 12.83
CA LYS A 161 -0.70 -10.98 12.05
C LYS A 161 -2.07 -11.62 12.29
N GLY A 162 -2.49 -11.73 13.54
CA GLY A 162 -3.79 -12.27 13.93
C GLY A 162 -4.95 -11.43 13.38
N PHE A 163 -4.81 -10.09 13.43
CA PHE A 163 -5.78 -9.18 12.81
C PHE A 163 -5.90 -9.44 11.30
N ALA A 164 -4.78 -9.52 10.58
CA ALA A 164 -4.79 -9.77 9.13
C ALA A 164 -5.39 -11.13 8.76
N ASN A 165 -5.14 -12.18 9.56
CA ASN A 165 -5.75 -13.49 9.36
C ASN A 165 -7.28 -13.44 9.54
N LEU A 166 -7.77 -12.82 10.62
CA LEU A 166 -9.21 -12.67 10.87
C LEU A 166 -9.90 -11.81 9.80
N LEU A 167 -9.21 -10.78 9.31
CA LEU A 167 -9.71 -9.95 8.21
C LEU A 167 -9.85 -10.78 6.93
N ALA A 168 -8.83 -11.58 6.60
CA ALA A 168 -8.87 -12.46 5.42
C ALA A 168 -10.02 -13.46 5.51
N LEU A 169 -10.31 -14.01 6.69
CA LEU A 169 -11.47 -14.86 6.96
C LEU A 169 -12.82 -14.11 6.95
N GLY A 170 -12.81 -12.77 7.05
CA GLY A 170 -14.01 -11.95 7.12
C GLY A 170 -14.64 -11.79 8.50
N GLU A 171 -13.93 -12.18 9.55
CA GLU A 171 -14.41 -12.03 10.93
C GLU A 171 -14.25 -10.62 11.50
N VAL A 172 -13.37 -9.81 10.91
CA VAL A 172 -13.19 -8.40 11.27
C VAL A 172 -13.12 -7.52 10.02
N LYS A 173 -13.43 -6.23 10.18
CA LYS A 173 -13.28 -5.22 9.12
C LYS A 173 -11.94 -4.49 9.24
N TRP A 174 -11.38 -4.05 8.12
CA TRP A 174 -10.08 -3.38 8.05
C TRP A 174 -10.02 -2.12 8.95
N ASN A 175 -11.15 -1.42 9.11
CA ASN A 175 -11.27 -0.21 9.91
C ASN A 175 -11.36 -0.45 11.44
N LYS A 176 -11.29 -1.69 11.90
CA LYS A 176 -11.10 -2.01 13.34
C LYS A 176 -9.66 -1.74 13.81
N CYS A 177 -8.70 -1.68 12.88
CA CYS A 177 -7.32 -1.34 13.21
C CYS A 177 -7.17 0.16 13.50
N VAL A 178 -6.44 0.52 14.56
CA VAL A 178 -6.24 1.91 14.96
C VAL A 178 -5.49 2.76 13.92
N MET A 179 -4.74 2.10 13.03
CA MET A 179 -4.09 2.73 11.89
C MET A 179 -5.08 3.35 10.90
N SER A 180 -6.34 2.92 10.92
CA SER A 180 -7.42 3.49 10.09
C SER A 180 -8.04 4.76 10.66
N THR A 181 -7.56 5.28 11.80
CA THR A 181 -8.18 6.45 12.45
C THR A 181 -7.90 7.77 11.72
N GLY A 182 -7.05 7.83 10.70
CA GLY A 182 -6.78 9.08 9.95
C GLY A 182 -5.70 9.97 10.54
N LEU A 183 -5.01 9.55 11.60
CA LEU A 183 -3.83 10.23 12.13
C LEU A 183 -2.58 9.40 11.88
N LYS A 184 -1.58 10.00 11.23
CA LYS A 184 -0.25 9.43 11.02
C LYS A 184 0.76 10.23 11.83
N LEU A 185 1.17 9.71 12.98
CA LEU A 185 2.24 10.29 13.79
C LEU A 185 3.56 9.60 13.45
N ILE A 186 4.59 10.38 13.09
CA ILE A 186 5.92 9.86 12.76
C ILE A 186 6.94 10.51 13.70
N VAL A 187 7.72 9.69 14.40
CA VAL A 187 8.80 10.12 15.30
C VAL A 187 10.08 9.39 14.90
N ASP A 188 11.13 10.12 14.57
CA ASP A 188 12.42 9.58 14.09
C ASP A 188 12.24 8.55 12.96
N GLY A 189 11.37 8.87 12.01
CA GLY A 189 11.04 8.00 10.86
C GLY A 189 10.13 6.80 11.19
N LYS A 190 9.76 6.58 12.45
CA LYS A 190 8.89 5.49 12.88
C LYS A 190 7.44 5.95 13.04
N THR A 191 6.51 5.18 12.49
CA THR A 191 5.08 5.45 12.68
C THR A 191 4.66 5.04 14.09
N ILE A 192 4.06 5.96 14.85
CA ILE A 192 3.64 5.75 16.23
C ILE A 192 2.13 5.45 16.27
N PRO A 193 1.71 4.25 16.71
CA PRO A 193 0.31 3.95 16.89
C PRO A 193 -0.22 4.74 18.08
N VAL A 194 -1.36 5.38 17.90
CA VAL A 194 -2.06 6.10 18.96
C VAL A 194 -3.45 5.55 19.07
N ASN A 195 -3.93 5.33 20.29
CA ASN A 195 -5.31 4.87 20.52
C ASN A 195 -6.33 5.93 20.04
N PRO A 196 -7.62 5.57 19.86
CA PRO A 196 -8.64 6.49 19.36
C PRO A 196 -8.74 7.80 20.16
N PHE A 197 -8.70 7.71 21.50
CA PHE A 197 -8.77 8.89 22.37
C PHE A 197 -7.61 9.88 22.12
N VAL A 198 -6.37 9.39 22.10
CA VAL A 198 -5.19 10.23 21.83
C VAL A 198 -5.23 10.79 20.40
N SER A 199 -5.71 9.99 19.44
CA SER A 199 -5.93 10.42 18.06
C SER A 199 -6.87 11.62 17.98
N ASP A 200 -8.00 11.56 18.69
CA ASP A 200 -9.00 12.62 18.70
C ASP A 200 -8.50 13.88 19.41
N VAL A 201 -7.78 13.73 20.53
CA VAL A 201 -7.13 14.87 21.22
C VAL A 201 -6.18 15.60 20.29
N ILE A 202 -5.27 14.89 19.61
CA ILE A 202 -4.29 15.49 18.69
C ILE A 202 -5.00 16.17 17.51
N LYS A 203 -5.94 15.48 16.85
CA LYS A 203 -6.67 16.02 15.70
C LYS A 203 -7.45 17.29 16.07
N ASN A 204 -8.21 17.26 17.16
CA ASN A 204 -9.05 18.40 17.55
C ASN A 204 -8.21 19.59 17.97
N THR A 205 -7.08 19.35 18.65
CA THR A 205 -6.12 20.41 19.01
C THR A 205 -5.54 21.06 17.76
N ILE A 206 -5.01 20.26 16.83
CA ILE A 206 -4.41 20.77 15.59
C ILE A 206 -5.45 21.49 14.73
N LYS A 207 -6.65 20.93 14.56
CA LYS A 207 -7.76 21.58 13.84
C LYS A 207 -8.14 22.91 14.48
N GLY A 208 -8.19 22.98 15.81
CA GLY A 208 -8.44 24.22 16.55
C GLY A 208 -7.38 25.29 16.25
N ILE A 209 -6.09 24.93 16.27
CA ILE A 209 -5.00 25.85 15.94
C ILE A 209 -5.11 26.31 14.49
N VAL A 210 -5.19 25.37 13.55
CA VAL A 210 -5.23 25.68 12.11
C VAL A 210 -6.44 26.56 11.78
N GLY A 211 -7.61 26.30 12.35
CA GLY A 211 -8.81 27.12 12.11
C GLY A 211 -8.70 28.59 12.54
N THR A 212 -7.68 28.97 13.33
CA THR A 212 -7.40 30.39 13.65
C THR A 212 -6.54 31.09 12.59
N LEU A 213 -5.96 30.36 11.64
CA LEU A 213 -5.05 30.87 10.64
C LEU A 213 -5.79 31.29 9.36
N LYS A 214 -5.42 32.44 8.79
CA LYS A 214 -5.99 32.93 7.52
C LYS A 214 -5.67 31.98 6.36
N GLY A 215 -6.66 31.72 5.48
CA GLY A 215 -6.46 30.91 4.27
C GLY A 215 -6.44 29.40 4.53
N THR A 216 -7.03 28.95 5.64
CA THR A 216 -7.12 27.54 6.01
C THR A 216 -8.56 27.07 6.17
N GLU A 217 -9.49 27.68 5.43
CA GLU A 217 -10.90 27.34 5.47
C GLU A 217 -11.13 25.92 4.90
N ASN A 218 -11.61 24.99 5.73
CA ASN A 218 -11.90 23.59 5.36
C ASN A 218 -10.71 22.81 4.76
N PRO A 219 -9.61 22.61 5.50
CA PRO A 219 -8.47 21.89 4.99
C PRO A 219 -8.80 20.40 4.83
N GLU A 220 -8.57 19.85 3.65
CA GLU A 220 -8.71 18.40 3.41
C GLU A 220 -7.63 17.61 4.15
N THR A 221 -6.40 18.14 4.19
CA THR A 221 -5.24 17.53 4.86
C THR A 221 -4.45 18.58 5.64
N ILE A 222 -3.95 18.22 6.82
CA ILE A 222 -3.04 19.03 7.64
C ILE A 222 -1.76 18.21 7.87
N SER A 223 -0.61 18.77 7.52
CA SER A 223 0.71 18.17 7.76
C SER A 223 1.55 19.11 8.63
N ILE A 224 2.16 18.56 9.68
CA ILE A 224 3.04 19.30 10.59
C ILE A 224 4.38 18.58 10.65
N LYS A 225 5.46 19.32 10.39
CA LYS A 225 6.84 18.84 10.50
C LYS A 225 7.58 19.69 11.53
N ILE A 226 8.21 19.03 12.50
CA ILE A 226 9.00 19.68 13.55
C ILE A 226 10.41 19.11 13.48
N GLU A 227 11.41 19.98 13.30
CA GLU A 227 12.82 19.61 13.23
C GLU A 227 13.54 20.11 14.48
N LYS A 228 14.45 19.29 15.02
CA LYS A 228 15.37 19.76 16.07
C LYS A 228 16.33 20.76 15.43
N LYS A 229 16.36 21.99 15.96
CA LYS A 229 17.39 22.98 15.65
C LYS A 229 18.70 22.64 16.34
#